data_AF-A0A3B0Y6V9-F1
#
_entry.id   AF-A0A3B0Y6V9-F1
#
_cell.length_a   1.000
_cell.length_b   1.000
_cell.length_c   1.000
_cell.angle_alpha   90.00
_cell.angle_beta   90.00
_cell.angle_gamma   90.00
#
_symmetry.space_group_name_H-M   'P 1'
#
loop_
_entity.id
_entity.type
_entity.pdbx_description
1 polymer ?
#
loop_
_entity_poly.entity_id
_entity_poly.type
_entity_poly.pdbx_seq_one_letter_code
_entity_poly.pdbx_strand_id
1 'polypeptide(L)'
;MKTSRLAQSGAVTLIAALFIIVVLSVMAVTLLRMSGSNLLDSAAHNDAVEALFIVETGIEHASFRYAKSNDCNTLSGIGPVNVARGNFSLLHATTQPGNVCRIRVTASTGPTATSPAVRTVDADLRLSKNTAGRHTVALIRWEEVIVN
;
A
#
# COMPACT_ATOMS: atom_id res chain seq x y z
N MET A 1 -72.77 -3.36 22.40
CA MET A 1 -71.37 -3.58 22.83
C MET A 1 -70.63 -4.36 21.75
N LYS A 2 -70.24 -3.73 20.63
CA LYS A 2 -69.60 -4.45 19.50
C LYS A 2 -68.95 -3.50 18.48
N THR A 3 -67.88 -2.81 18.87
CA THR A 3 -67.06 -2.00 17.93
C THR A 3 -65.65 -1.83 18.48
N SER A 4 -64.88 -2.91 18.63
CA SER A 4 -63.45 -2.80 19.00
C SER A 4 -62.50 -3.61 18.11
N ARG A 5 -62.98 -4.64 17.41
CA ARG A 5 -62.10 -5.51 16.61
C ARG A 5 -61.58 -4.87 15.32
N LEU A 6 -62.35 -4.00 14.66
CA LEU A 6 -61.94 -3.32 13.41
C LEU A 6 -60.88 -2.23 13.66
N ALA A 7 -61.01 -1.46 14.75
CA ALA A 7 -60.02 -0.45 15.13
C ALA A 7 -58.69 -1.09 15.59
N GLN A 8 -58.77 -2.23 16.25
CA GLN A 8 -57.60 -2.98 16.73
C GLN A 8 -56.77 -3.56 15.57
N SER A 9 -57.40 -4.03 14.50
CA SER A 9 -56.69 -4.49 13.29
C SER A 9 -55.99 -3.35 12.54
N GLY A 10 -56.58 -2.15 12.49
CA GLY A 10 -55.98 -0.98 11.83
C GLY A 10 -54.78 -0.39 12.58
N ALA A 11 -54.78 -0.45 13.91
CA ALA A 11 -53.63 -0.04 14.71
C ALA A 11 -52.44 -1.01 14.53
N VAL A 12 -52.71 -2.32 14.45
CA VAL A 12 -51.67 -3.34 14.26
C VAL A 12 -51.00 -3.23 12.89
N THR A 13 -51.75 -2.94 11.82
CA THR A 13 -51.16 -2.74 10.49
C THR A 13 -50.30 -1.48 10.41
N LEU A 14 -50.68 -0.39 11.08
CA LEU A 14 -49.86 0.82 11.17
C LEU A 14 -48.54 0.58 11.93
N ILE A 15 -48.60 -0.13 13.06
CA ILE A 15 -47.41 -0.49 13.84
C ILE A 15 -46.50 -1.42 13.02
N ALA A 16 -47.07 -2.41 12.33
CA ALA A 16 -46.33 -3.30 11.46
C ALA A 16 -45.68 -2.55 10.29
N ALA A 17 -46.40 -1.61 9.65
CA ALA A 17 -45.86 -0.80 8.57
C ALA A 17 -44.70 0.09 9.04
N LEU A 18 -44.83 0.72 10.21
CA LEU A 18 -43.78 1.55 10.79
C LEU A 18 -42.54 0.72 11.15
N PHE A 19 -42.74 -0.47 11.71
CA PHE A 19 -41.66 -1.41 11.98
C PHE A 19 -40.92 -1.80 10.69
N ILE A 20 -41.64 -2.11 9.62
CA ILE A 20 -41.04 -2.42 8.30
C ILE A 20 -40.22 -1.24 7.78
N ILE A 21 -40.73 -0.01 7.86
CA ILE A 21 -40.01 1.19 7.42
C ILE A 21 -38.72 1.40 8.20
N VAL A 22 -38.75 1.19 9.53
CA VAL A 22 -37.56 1.31 10.38
C VAL A 22 -36.54 0.22 10.07
N VAL A 23 -36.96 -1.02 9.85
CA VAL A 23 -36.05 -2.10 9.48
C VAL A 23 -35.41 -1.83 8.12
N LEU A 24 -36.19 -1.40 7.12
CA LEU A 24 -35.69 -1.07 5.79
C LEU A 24 -34.70 0.09 5.84
N SER A 25 -34.94 1.11 6.66
CA SER A 25 -34.01 2.25 6.78
C SER A 25 -32.70 1.83 7.44
N VAL A 26 -32.73 0.99 8.48
CA VAL A 26 -31.53 0.42 9.09
C VAL A 26 -30.76 -0.44 8.09
N MET A 27 -31.44 -1.32 7.35
CA MET A 27 -30.81 -2.14 6.32
C MET A 27 -30.16 -1.30 5.22
N ALA A 28 -30.85 -0.27 4.72
CA ALA A 28 -30.30 0.64 3.71
C ALA A 28 -29.01 1.33 4.19
N VAL A 29 -28.97 1.80 5.44
CA VAL A 29 -27.76 2.43 6.01
C VAL A 29 -26.62 1.41 6.13
N THR A 30 -26.90 0.17 6.55
CA THR A 30 -25.86 -0.87 6.66
C THR A 30 -25.26 -1.24 5.30
N LEU A 31 -26.09 -1.34 4.25
CA LEU A 31 -25.62 -1.61 2.89
C LEU A 31 -24.74 -0.47 2.34
N LEU A 32 -25.13 0.79 2.59
CA LEU A 32 -24.32 1.94 2.20
C LEU A 32 -22.97 1.97 2.91
N ARG A 33 -22.94 1.65 4.21
CA ARG A 33 -21.69 1.57 4.98
C ARG A 33 -20.79 0.44 4.48
N MET A 34 -21.36 -0.73 4.17
CA MET A 34 -20.61 -1.88 3.66
C MET A 34 -20.06 -1.65 2.25
N SER A 35 -20.84 -0.98 1.38
CA SER A 35 -20.36 -0.57 0.05
C SER A 35 -19.19 0.42 0.17
N GLY A 36 -19.33 1.42 1.05
CA GLY A 36 -18.25 2.37 1.33
C GLY A 36 -16.99 1.72 1.88
N SER A 37 -17.11 0.78 2.82
CA SER A 37 -15.96 0.08 3.40
C SER A 37 -15.24 -0.77 2.37
N ASN A 38 -15.96 -1.49 1.51
CA ASN A 38 -15.35 -2.36 0.50
C ASN A 38 -14.55 -1.56 -0.54
N LEU A 39 -15.04 -0.37 -0.92
CA LEU A 39 -14.34 0.52 -1.84
C LEU A 39 -13.06 1.10 -1.20
N LEU A 40 -13.13 1.53 0.05
CA LEU A 40 -11.99 2.05 0.79
C LEU A 40 -10.92 0.96 1.02
N ASP A 41 -11.34 -0.26 1.36
CA ASP A 41 -10.42 -1.39 1.56
C ASP A 41 -9.73 -1.79 0.25
N SER A 42 -10.49 -1.81 -0.86
CA SER A 42 -9.93 -2.06 -2.19
C SER A 42 -8.93 -0.98 -2.62
N ALA A 43 -9.24 0.29 -2.35
CA ALA A 43 -8.33 1.41 -2.64
C ALA A 43 -7.06 1.34 -1.77
N ALA A 44 -7.19 1.05 -0.48
CA ALA A 44 -6.05 0.87 0.42
C ALA A 44 -5.16 -0.30 -0.01
N HIS A 45 -5.75 -1.42 -0.43
CA HIS A 45 -5.00 -2.56 -0.95
C HIS A 45 -4.24 -2.21 -2.23
N ASN A 46 -4.90 -1.52 -3.18
CA ASN A 46 -4.26 -1.07 -4.41
C ASN A 46 -3.09 -0.11 -4.13
N ASP A 47 -3.25 0.82 -3.20
CA ASP A 47 -2.21 1.76 -2.82
C ASP A 47 -1.02 1.05 -2.15
N ALA A 48 -1.29 0.01 -1.36
CA ALA A 48 -0.26 -0.81 -0.74
C ALA A 48 0.57 -1.60 -1.76
N VAL A 49 -0.07 -2.14 -2.81
CA VAL A 49 0.60 -2.84 -3.91
C VAL A 49 1.41 -1.87 -4.77
N GLU A 50 0.87 -0.69 -5.08
CA GLU A 50 1.60 0.32 -5.85
C GLU A 50 2.82 0.82 -5.05
N ALA A 51 2.70 1.04 -3.75
CA ALA A 51 3.84 1.43 -2.91
C ALA A 51 4.96 0.37 -2.97
N LEU A 52 4.61 -0.92 -2.96
CA LEU A 52 5.57 -2.01 -3.11
C LEU A 52 6.29 -1.94 -4.47
N PHE A 53 5.53 -1.77 -5.55
CA PHE A 53 6.10 -1.64 -6.90
C PHE A 53 7.05 -0.44 -7.03
N ILE A 54 6.71 0.69 -6.40
CA ILE A 54 7.57 1.88 -6.40
C ILE A 54 8.87 1.61 -5.61
N VAL A 55 8.80 0.90 -4.47
CA VAL A 55 10.01 0.48 -3.74
C VAL A 55 10.90 -0.41 -4.59
N GLU A 56 10.32 -1.43 -5.25
CA GLU A 56 11.07 -2.34 -6.13
C GLU A 56 11.71 -1.58 -7.29
N THR A 57 11.01 -0.61 -7.87
CA THR A 57 11.56 0.29 -8.88
C THR A 57 12.75 1.10 -8.33
N GLY A 58 12.68 1.53 -7.07
CA GLY A 58 13.79 2.19 -6.39
C GLY A 58 15.02 1.28 -6.22
N ILE A 59 14.81 0.00 -5.92
CA ILE A 59 15.88 -1.02 -5.85
C ILE A 59 16.51 -1.24 -7.22
N GLU A 60 15.71 -1.34 -8.28
CA GLU A 60 16.21 -1.46 -9.65
C GLU A 60 16.98 -0.21 -10.10
N HIS A 61 16.49 0.98 -9.75
CA HIS A 61 17.23 2.21 -10.01
C HIS A 61 18.55 2.27 -9.23
N ALA A 62 18.57 1.78 -7.99
CA ALA A 62 19.79 1.65 -7.19
C ALA A 62 20.78 0.66 -7.83
N SER A 63 20.29 -0.49 -8.31
CA SER A 63 21.10 -1.53 -8.96
C SER A 63 21.79 -0.99 -10.22
N PHE A 64 21.05 -0.24 -11.04
CA PHE A 64 21.59 0.40 -12.25
C PHE A 64 22.67 1.43 -11.92
N ARG A 65 22.46 2.27 -10.91
CA ARG A 65 23.47 3.25 -10.48
C ARG A 65 24.70 2.58 -9.89
N TYR A 66 24.51 1.55 -9.07
CA TYR A 66 25.61 0.81 -8.48
C TYR A 66 26.46 0.10 -9.52
N ALA A 67 25.84 -0.46 -10.57
CA ALA A 67 26.55 -1.04 -11.71
C ALA A 67 27.42 -0.01 -12.44
N LYS A 68 27.00 1.26 -12.45
CA LYS A 68 27.72 2.36 -13.13
C LYS A 68 28.83 2.97 -12.27
N SER A 69 28.56 3.24 -10.99
CA SER A 69 29.51 3.92 -10.09
C SER A 69 30.45 2.98 -9.37
N ASN A 70 30.05 1.72 -9.16
CA ASN A 70 30.73 0.75 -8.29
C ASN A 70 30.95 1.26 -6.85
N ASP A 71 30.25 2.33 -6.44
CA ASP A 71 30.37 2.91 -5.11
C ASP A 71 29.01 2.90 -4.42
N CYS A 72 28.91 2.09 -3.36
CA CYS A 72 27.70 1.93 -2.57
C CYS A 72 27.29 3.24 -1.87
N ASN A 73 28.26 4.06 -1.44
CA ASN A 73 27.97 5.27 -0.66
C ASN A 73 27.23 6.33 -1.50
N THR A 74 27.43 6.32 -2.82
CA THR A 74 26.74 7.24 -3.76
C THR A 74 25.23 6.99 -3.86
N LEU A 75 24.74 5.87 -3.33
CA LEU A 75 23.33 5.53 -3.33
C LEU A 75 22.57 6.15 -2.16
N SER A 76 23.27 6.58 -1.09
CA SER A 76 22.64 7.17 0.08
C SER A 76 22.11 8.58 -0.23
N GLY A 77 20.90 8.89 0.23
CA GLY A 77 20.29 10.21 0.07
C GLY A 77 19.76 10.52 -1.33
N ILE A 78 19.61 9.52 -2.20
CA ILE A 78 18.98 9.71 -3.52
C ILE A 78 17.47 9.81 -3.34
N GLY A 79 16.87 10.94 -3.69
CA GLY A 79 15.43 11.11 -3.75
C GLY A 79 14.95 12.46 -3.20
N PRO A 80 13.64 12.74 -3.24
CA PRO A 80 12.59 11.87 -3.79
C PRO A 80 12.64 11.79 -5.32
N VAL A 81 12.54 10.57 -5.86
CA VAL A 81 12.40 10.32 -7.30
C VAL A 81 10.96 9.94 -7.58
N ASN A 82 10.29 10.70 -8.45
CA ASN A 82 8.88 10.47 -8.78
C ASN A 82 8.75 9.28 -9.72
N VAL A 83 7.86 8.35 -9.38
CA VAL A 83 7.50 7.18 -10.19
C VAL A 83 6.01 6.92 -10.01
N ALA A 84 5.30 6.72 -11.13
CA ALA A 84 3.85 6.52 -11.13
C ALA A 84 3.14 7.64 -10.33
N ARG A 85 2.25 7.29 -9.39
CA ARG A 85 1.53 8.27 -8.54
C ARG A 85 2.28 8.62 -7.26
N GLY A 86 3.52 8.16 -7.10
CA GLY A 86 4.27 8.28 -5.85
C GLY A 86 5.73 8.64 -6.07
N ASN A 87 6.54 8.35 -5.05
CA ASN A 87 7.96 8.57 -5.08
C ASN A 87 8.71 7.53 -4.25
N PHE A 88 9.99 7.37 -4.54
CA PHE A 88 10.93 6.63 -3.68
C PHE A 88 12.12 7.49 -3.28
N SER A 89 12.74 7.12 -2.15
CA SER A 89 14.00 7.66 -1.68
C SER A 89 14.90 6.53 -1.16
N LEU A 90 16.19 6.59 -1.48
CA LEU A 90 17.22 5.74 -0.91
C LEU A 90 17.76 6.44 0.35
N LEU A 91 17.37 5.96 1.52
CA LEU A 91 17.69 6.61 2.80
C LEU A 91 19.16 6.40 3.17
N HIS A 92 19.58 5.14 3.15
CA HIS A 92 20.92 4.73 3.57
C HIS A 92 21.47 3.68 2.63
N ALA A 93 22.77 3.76 2.37
CA ALA A 93 23.53 2.73 1.68
C ALA A 93 24.81 2.45 2.48
N THR A 94 25.13 1.18 2.70
CA THR A 94 26.29 0.78 3.51
C THR A 94 26.97 -0.42 2.88
N THR A 95 28.28 -0.31 2.71
CA THR A 95 29.09 -1.41 2.21
C THR A 95 29.29 -2.45 3.31
N GLN A 96 28.98 -3.70 3.01
CA GLN A 96 29.15 -4.85 3.88
C GLN A 96 30.34 -5.72 3.41
N PRO A 97 30.86 -6.60 4.29
CA PRO A 97 31.89 -7.56 3.91
C PRO A 97 31.47 -8.40 2.69
N GLY A 98 32.41 -8.67 1.78
CA GLY A 98 32.14 -9.49 0.59
C GLY A 98 31.58 -8.74 -0.62
N ASN A 99 31.82 -7.42 -0.72
CA ASN A 99 31.38 -6.57 -1.84
C ASN A 99 29.85 -6.54 -2.02
N VAL A 100 29.15 -6.53 -0.88
CA VAL A 100 27.70 -6.41 -0.80
C VAL A 100 27.35 -4.99 -0.38
N CYS A 101 26.45 -4.35 -1.09
CA CYS A 101 25.91 -3.03 -0.77
C CYS A 101 24.51 -3.20 -0.20
N ARG A 102 24.33 -2.91 1.09
CA ARG A 102 23.02 -2.88 1.72
C ARG A 102 22.41 -1.50 1.52
N ILE A 103 21.23 -1.45 0.93
CA ILE A 103 20.47 -0.22 0.70
C ILE A 103 19.14 -0.27 1.44
N ARG A 104 18.66 0.89 1.88
CA ARG A 104 17.30 1.08 2.39
C ARG A 104 16.53 1.99 1.46
N VAL A 105 15.44 1.47 0.90
CA VAL A 105 14.55 2.19 0.00
C VAL A 105 13.21 2.39 0.68
N THR A 106 12.75 3.62 0.76
CA THR A 106 11.39 3.96 1.20
C THR A 106 10.63 4.51 0.01
N ALA A 107 9.41 4.05 -0.21
CA ALA A 107 8.50 4.64 -1.17
C ALA A 107 7.17 5.00 -0.53
N SER A 108 6.53 6.02 -1.11
CA SER A 108 5.19 6.45 -0.77
C SER A 108 4.36 6.61 -2.03
N THR A 109 3.09 6.22 -1.97
CA THR A 109 2.11 6.53 -3.01
C THR A 109 1.39 7.84 -2.70
N GLY A 110 0.96 8.56 -3.74
CA GLY A 110 0.01 9.66 -3.58
C GLY A 110 -1.31 9.12 -2.99
N PRO A 111 -1.96 9.87 -2.09
CA PRO A 111 -3.12 9.36 -1.38
C PRO A 111 -4.32 9.22 -2.33
N THR A 112 -4.80 7.98 -2.53
CA THR A 112 -6.16 7.72 -3.04
C THR A 112 -7.14 7.42 -1.90
N ALA A 113 -6.63 7.03 -0.73
CA ALA A 113 -7.34 6.93 0.54
C ALA A 113 -6.88 8.04 1.53
N THR A 114 -7.44 8.04 2.76
CA THR A 114 -7.15 9.04 3.81
C THR A 114 -5.68 9.10 4.27
N SER A 115 -4.85 8.11 3.91
CA SER A 115 -3.41 8.08 4.21
C SER A 115 -2.62 7.53 3.01
N PRO A 116 -1.43 8.08 2.70
CA PRO A 116 -0.53 7.47 1.73
C PRO A 116 -0.06 6.10 2.22
N ALA A 117 0.05 5.14 1.30
CA ALA A 117 0.68 3.87 1.60
C ALA A 117 2.20 4.05 1.52
N VAL A 118 2.90 3.64 2.58
CA VAL A 118 4.36 3.75 2.68
C VAL A 118 4.94 2.36 2.87
N ARG A 119 5.97 2.05 2.10
CA ARG A 119 6.71 0.79 2.18
C ARG A 119 8.20 1.09 2.30
N THR A 120 8.89 0.35 3.17
CA THR A 120 10.33 0.46 3.33
C THR A 120 10.95 -0.92 3.22
N VAL A 121 12.01 -1.05 2.43
CA VAL A 121 12.69 -2.31 2.18
C VAL A 121 14.19 -2.12 2.33
N ASP A 122 14.81 -3.08 3.00
CA ASP A 122 16.25 -3.29 2.96
C ASP A 122 16.60 -4.32 1.88
N ALA A 123 17.56 -3.99 1.03
CA ALA A 123 18.02 -4.85 -0.05
C ALA A 123 19.54 -4.95 -0.06
N ASP A 124 20.05 -6.15 -0.33
CA ASP A 124 21.49 -6.39 -0.45
C ASP A 124 21.85 -6.63 -1.93
N LEU A 125 22.67 -5.74 -2.48
CA LEU A 125 23.14 -5.77 -3.86
C LEU A 125 24.59 -6.27 -3.92
N ARG A 126 24.85 -7.33 -4.69
CA ARG A 126 26.22 -7.76 -4.98
C ARG A 126 26.64 -7.30 -6.36
N LEU A 127 27.81 -6.70 -6.44
CA LEU A 127 28.41 -6.38 -7.71
C LEU A 127 29.40 -7.47 -8.13
N SER A 128 29.24 -7.95 -9.36
CA SER A 128 30.10 -8.91 -10.02
C SER A 128 30.62 -8.31 -11.34
N LYS A 129 31.75 -8.82 -11.82
CA LYS A 129 32.29 -8.48 -13.14
C LYS A 129 32.17 -9.70 -14.03
N ASN A 130 31.61 -9.52 -15.22
CA ASN A 130 31.65 -10.58 -16.23
C ASN A 130 33.04 -10.63 -16.91
N THR A 131 33.28 -11.68 -17.70
CA THR A 131 34.53 -11.88 -18.45
C THR A 131 34.83 -10.78 -19.48
N ALA A 132 33.83 -9.98 -19.86
CA ALA A 132 33.98 -8.82 -20.73
C ALA A 132 34.25 -7.51 -19.97
N GLY A 133 34.47 -7.57 -18.65
CA GLY A 133 34.75 -6.40 -17.81
C GLY A 133 33.54 -5.53 -17.49
N ARG A 134 32.32 -5.95 -17.84
CA ARG A 134 31.08 -5.25 -17.49
C ARG A 134 30.64 -5.61 -16.07
N HIS A 135 30.20 -4.59 -15.36
CA HIS A 135 29.61 -4.73 -14.04
C HIS A 135 28.16 -5.24 -14.17
N THR A 136 27.85 -6.30 -13.42
CA THR A 136 26.50 -6.80 -13.21
C THR A 136 26.17 -6.74 -11.73
N VAL A 137 24.94 -6.37 -11.41
CA VAL A 137 24.46 -6.32 -10.03
C VAL A 137 23.42 -7.41 -9.85
N ALA A 138 23.54 -8.18 -8.77
CA ALA A 138 22.58 -9.18 -8.36
C ALA A 138 21.96 -8.77 -7.03
N LEU A 139 20.62 -8.81 -6.97
CA LEU A 139 19.89 -8.72 -5.71
C LEU A 139 20.08 -10.06 -4.96
N ILE A 140 20.67 -10.01 -3.77
CA ILE A 140 20.94 -11.20 -2.93
C ILE A 140 19.86 -11.37 -1.86
N ARG A 141 19.36 -10.24 -1.35
CA ARG A 141 18.41 -10.19 -0.25
C ARG A 141 17.43 -9.07 -0.48
N TRP A 142 16.18 -9.35 -0.12
CA TRP A 142 15.09 -8.39 -0.07
C TRP A 142 14.35 -8.64 1.25
N GLU A 143 14.20 -7.61 2.06
CA GLU A 143 13.52 -7.68 3.36
C GLU A 143 12.69 -6.42 3.57
N GLU A 144 11.38 -6.59 3.71
CA GLU A 144 10.51 -5.49 4.09
C GLU A 144 10.74 -5.10 5.56
N VAL A 145 10.96 -3.81 5.79
CA VAL A 145 11.11 -3.24 7.12
C VAL A 145 9.73 -2.76 7.57
N ILE A 146 9.07 -3.56 8.41
CA ILE A 146 7.81 -3.18 9.04
C ILE A 146 8.13 -2.25 10.21
N VAL A 147 7.88 -0.95 10.01
CA VAL A 147 7.99 0.05 11.07
C VAL A 147 6.65 0.04 11.81
N ASN A 148 6.62 -0.54 13.01
CA ASN A 148 5.46 -0.49 13.92
C ASN A 148 5.30 0.90 14.54
#